data_AF-A0A2X1QGA0-F1
#
_entry.id   AF-A0A2X1QGA0-F1
#
_cell.length_a   1.000
_cell.length_b   1.000
_cell.length_c   1.000
_cell.angle_alpha   90.00
_cell.angle_beta   90.00
_cell.angle_gamma   90.00
#
_symmetry.space_group_name_H-M   'P 1'
#
loop_
_entity.id
_entity.type
_entity.pdbx_description
1 polymer ?
#
loop_
_entity_poly.entity_id
_entity_poly.type
_entity_poly.pdbx_seq_one_letter_code
_entity_poly.pdbx_strand_id
1 'polypeptide(L)' 'MVLTKVDGDARGGAALSIRHITGKPIKFLGVGEKTEALEPFHPDRVASRILGMGDVLSLIRRYREQG' A
#
# COMPACT_ATOMS: atom_id res chain seq x y z
N MET A 1 8.69 -0.79 10.92
CA MET A 1 7.31 -0.48 11.33
C MET A 1 6.41 -1.59 10.85
N VAL A 2 5.46 -2.00 11.69
CA VAL A 2 4.48 -3.06 11.39
C VAL A 2 3.09 -2.45 11.51
N LEU A 3 2.23 -2.67 10.53
CA LEU A 3 0.82 -2.27 10.58
C LEU A 3 -0.02 -3.53 10.76
N THR A 4 -0.81 -3.64 11.82
CA THR A 4 -1.66 -4.81 12.09
C THR A 4 -3.12 -4.54 11.74
N LYS A 5 -3.94 -5.59 11.69
CA LYS A 5 -5.38 -5.55 11.38
C LYS A 5 -5.65 -4.94 10.00
N VAL A 6 -5.03 -5.56 8.98
CA VAL A 6 -5.10 -5.20 7.56
C VAL A 6 -5.96 -6.10 6.63
N ASP A 7 -7.01 -6.74 7.15
CA ASP A 7 -8.20 -7.42 6.52
C ASP A 7 -9.36 -6.63 5.75
N GLY A 8 -10.15 -5.66 6.29
CA GLY A 8 -11.09 -4.73 5.59
C GLY A 8 -10.65 -3.58 4.61
N ASP A 9 -11.65 -2.90 4.03
CA ASP A 9 -11.58 -2.18 2.73
C ASP A 9 -10.83 -0.81 2.73
N ALA A 10 -10.60 -0.19 3.88
CA ALA A 10 -10.20 1.23 3.99
C ALA A 10 -8.69 1.51 4.25
N ARG A 11 -7.75 0.71 3.72
CA ARG A 11 -6.38 0.64 4.30
C ARG A 11 -5.22 1.26 3.57
N GLY A 12 -5.36 1.50 2.27
CA GLY A 12 -4.26 2.11 1.53
C GLY A 12 -3.96 3.54 1.99
N GLY A 13 -4.98 4.29 2.39
CA GLY A 13 -4.83 5.64 2.93
C GLY A 13 -4.02 5.69 4.22
N ALA A 14 -4.27 4.78 5.18
CA ALA A 14 -3.54 4.74 6.44
C ALA A 14 -2.05 4.44 6.25
N ALA A 15 -1.72 3.47 5.38
CA ALA A 15 -0.33 3.14 5.07
C ALA A 15 0.40 4.34 4.42
N LEU A 16 -0.26 5.07 3.53
CA LEU A 16 0.30 6.26 2.89
C LEU A 16 0.54 7.39 3.90
N SER A 17 -0.48 7.70 4.71
CA SER A 17 -0.39 8.78 5.72
C SER A 17 0.69 8.51 6.75
N ILE A 18 0.80 7.28 7.26
CA ILE A 18 1.83 6.94 8.25
C ILE A 18 3.23 7.02 7.62
N ARG A 19 3.43 6.53 6.39
CA ARG A 19 4.72 6.68 5.69
C ARG A 19 5.07 8.16 5.49
N HIS A 20 4.10 8.99 5.11
CA HIS A 20 4.30 10.41 4.86
C HIS A 20 4.68 11.18 6.14
N ILE A 21 3.94 10.95 7.23
CA ILE A 21 4.16 11.65 8.51
C ILE A 21 5.44 11.17 9.19
N THR A 22 5.70 9.85 9.19
CA THR A 22 6.83 9.28 9.95
C THR A 22 8.13 9.23 9.15
N GLY A 23 8.07 9.31 7.82
CA GLY A 23 9.21 9.10 6.91
C GLY A 23 9.80 7.67 6.93
N LYS A 24 9.30 6.79 7.81
CA LYS A 24 9.89 5.46 8.04
C LYS A 24 9.22 4.41 7.15
N PRO A 25 9.99 3.43 6.62
CA PRO A 25 9.43 2.36 5.81
C PRO A 25 8.54 1.42 6.64
N ILE A 26 7.38 1.09 6.08
CA ILE A 26 6.56 -0.05 6.54
C ILE A 26 7.24 -1.32 6.05
N LYS A 27 7.43 -2.29 6.95
CA LYS A 27 8.11 -3.56 6.65
C LYS A 27 7.13 -4.72 6.56
N PHE A 28 6.11 -4.74 7.42
CA PHE A 28 5.16 -5.84 7.51
C PHE A 28 3.72 -5.35 7.71
N LEU A 29 2.80 -6.22 7.30
CA LEU A 29 1.35 -6.08 7.35
C LEU A 29 0.74 -7.28 8.08
N GLY A 30 0.01 -7.04 9.16
CA GLY A 30 -0.78 -8.07 9.84
C GLY A 30 -2.15 -8.20 9.18
N VAL A 31 -2.33 -9.17 8.28
CA VAL A 31 -3.56 -9.40 7.49
C VAL A 31 -4.64 -10.20 8.23
N GLY A 32 -4.41 -10.53 9.50
CA GLY A 32 -5.34 -11.29 10.33
C GLY A 32 -4.87 -11.40 11.77
N GLU A 33 -5.55 -12.23 12.55
CA GLU A 33 -5.31 -12.35 14.01
C GLU A 33 -4.39 -13.52 14.37
N LYS A 34 -4.13 -14.43 13.43
CA LYS A 34 -3.24 -15.58 13.64
C LYS A 34 -1.77 -15.14 13.63
N THR A 35 -0.92 -15.91 14.31
CA THR A 35 0.52 -15.67 14.35
C THR A 35 1.18 -15.74 12.97
N GLU A 36 0.63 -16.51 12.02
CA GLU A 36 1.14 -16.57 10.65
C GLU A 36 0.60 -15.44 9.76
N ALA A 37 -0.32 -14.61 10.25
CA ALA A 37 -0.98 -13.58 9.45
C ALA A 37 -0.14 -12.31 9.28
N LEU A 38 1.19 -12.43 9.28
CA LEU A 38 2.14 -11.33 9.09
C LEU A 38 2.82 -11.47 7.72
N GLU A 39 2.51 -10.55 6.81
CA GLU A 39 3.03 -10.54 5.45
C GLU A 39 4.02 -9.39 5.23
N PRO A 40 5.01 -9.54 4.34
CA PRO A 40 5.83 -8.42 3.88
C PRO A 40 4.97 -7.30 3.27
N PHE A 41 5.35 -6.05 3.54
CA PHE A 41 4.65 -4.91 2.94
C PHE A 41 5.06 -4.71 1.47
N HIS A 42 4.06 -4.70 0.58
CA HIS A 42 4.24 -4.46 -0.85
C HIS A 42 3.54 -3.15 -1.28
N PRO A 43 4.28 -2.05 -1.48
CA PRO A 43 3.70 -0.74 -1.79
C PRO A 43 2.96 -0.72 -3.13
N ASP A 44 3.41 -1.51 -4.10
CA ASP A 44 2.79 -1.67 -5.42
C ASP A 44 1.35 -2.20 -5.31
N ARG A 45 1.13 -3.24 -4.49
CA ARG A 45 -0.21 -3.80 -4.26
C ARG A 45 -1.14 -2.80 -3.58
N VAL A 46 -0.62 -2.03 -2.64
CA VAL A 46 -1.38 -1.00 -1.93
C VAL A 46 -1.76 0.14 -2.87
N ALA A 47 -0.81 0.65 -3.66
CA ALA A 47 -1.06 1.68 -4.65
C ALA A 47 -2.08 1.21 -5.70
N SER A 48 -1.93 -0.01 -6.20
CA SER A 48 -2.84 -0.61 -7.18
C SER A 48 -4.26 -0.78 -6.63
N ARG A 49 -4.43 -1.01 -5.33
CA ARG A 49 -5.74 -1.13 -4.67
C ARG A 49 -6.41 0.23 -4.49
N ILE A 50 -5.64 1.24 -4.03
CA ILE A 50 -6.14 2.62 -3.82
C ILE A 50 -6.61 3.23 -5.13
N LEU A 51 -5.80 3.06 -6.17
CA LEU A 51 -6.01 3.75 -7.43
C LEU A 51 -6.92 2.94 -8.37
N GLY A 52 -7.15 1.65 -8.09
CA GLY A 52 -7.73 0.72 -9.06
C GLY A 52 -6.76 0.50 -10.22
N MET A 53 -6.51 -0.75 -10.62
CA MET A 53 -5.51 -1.10 -11.65
C MET A 53 -5.61 -0.30 -12.96
N GLY A 54 -6.75 0.33 -13.26
CA GLY A 54 -6.95 1.19 -14.43
C GLY A 54 -6.25 2.55 -14.37
N ASP A 55 -6.19 3.22 -13.22
CA ASP A 55 -5.75 4.63 -13.17
C ASP A 55 -4.24 4.79 -13.07
N VAL A 56 -3.53 3.91 -12.34
CA VAL A 56 -2.06 4.01 -12.15
C VAL A 56 -1.30 3.72 -13.42
N LEU A 57 -1.67 2.62 -14.10
CA LEU A 57 -1.03 2.23 -15.35
C LEU A 57 -1.25 3.31 -16.41
N SER A 58 -2.45 3.89 -16.46
CA SER A 58 -2.76 5.03 -17.33
C SER A 58 -2.00 6.29 -16.94
N LEU A 59 -1.78 6.54 -15.64
CA LEU A 59 -1.00 7.68 -15.16
C LEU A 59 0.49 7.53 -15.51
N ILE A 60 1.11 6.39 -15.20
CA ILE A 60 2.52 6.13 -15.49
C ILE A 60 2.81 6.17 -16.99
N ARG A 61 1.90 5.64 -17.83
CA ARG A 61 2.00 5.75 -19.29
C ARG A 61 1.99 7.22 -19.74
N ARG A 62 1.02 8.02 -19.29
CA ARG A 62 0.95 9.46 -19.59
C ARG A 62 2.21 10.25 -19.22
N TYR A 63 2.87 9.90 -18.12
CA TYR A 63 4.13 10.55 -17.72
C TYR A 63 5.34 10.06 -18.52
N ARG A 64 5.38 8.79 -18.93
CA ARG A 64 6.49 8.25 -19.75
C ARG A 64 6.39 8.65 -21.22
N GLU A 65 5.19 9.00 -21.72
CA GLU A 65 4.97 9.43 -23.10
C GLU A 65 5.14 10.95 -23.32
N GLN A 66 5.23 11.74 -22.24
CA GLN A 66 5.49 13.19 -22.29
C GLN A 66 6.96 13.55 -22.02
N GLY A 67 7.85 12.56 -21.92
CA GLY A 67 9.29 12.74 -21.67
C GLY A 67 10.15 12.36 -22.85
#